data_AF-A0A914QG40-F1
#
_entry.id   AF-A0A914QG40-F1
#
_cell.length_a   1.000
_cell.length_b   1.000
_cell.length_c   1.000
_cell.angle_alpha   90.00
_cell.angle_beta   90.00
_cell.angle_gamma   90.00
#
_symmetry.space_group_name_H-M   'P 1'
#
loop_
_entity.id
_entity.type
_entity.pdbx_description
1 polymer ?
#
loop_
_entity_poly.entity_id
_entity_poly.type
_entity_poly.pdbx_seq_one_letter_code
_entity_poly.pdbx_strand_id
1 'polypeptide(L)'
;MAARRVGNDLSRRKSDPTSSKLGNNEAVVAAELPWGSLKVVGNMSIDFHSLPAKFTVQNLLLELFSMFEKKIQYVCIEEPLDKFLNKSLKRCDDTYLDNLLRTLGNVSEVCLPSILEALIKWYEEQISIRKRSTNENKDRSQKALLAVNYLFCIVLIELLPQLHFHPTDCEKYVNYILHLSFNEISKGNRDPAAYGINLHNCLIVAETFAEVIGVLSQTHAKLVQKTFFTLLNECRKETPLTQSGVTNIISLLMAMKFYRIKTSQVSEIEQGVSFLDELASYYLEIDLKQKDLKHAIVGLLVEILLPVAAVSL
;
A
#
# COMPACT_ATOMS: atom_id res chain seq x y z
N MET A 1 65.01 31.30 -48.59
CA MET A 1 64.16 30.40 -49.38
C MET A 1 63.24 29.67 -48.41
N ALA A 2 62.05 30.18 -48.14
CA ALA A 2 60.79 30.03 -48.89
C ALA A 2 59.95 28.84 -48.37
N ALA A 3 58.68 29.12 -48.11
CA ALA A 3 57.72 28.42 -47.24
C ALA A 3 56.96 27.24 -47.87
N ARG A 4 56.33 26.39 -47.01
CA ARG A 4 54.93 25.91 -47.08
C ARG A 4 54.65 24.92 -45.93
N ARG A 5 53.82 25.28 -44.94
CA ARG A 5 52.33 25.21 -44.81
C ARG A 5 51.80 23.85 -44.31
N VAL A 6 51.13 23.97 -43.16
CA VAL A 6 50.30 23.01 -42.41
C VAL A 6 49.04 22.64 -43.19
N GLY A 7 48.59 21.38 -43.08
CA GLY A 7 47.30 20.89 -43.56
C GLY A 7 46.73 19.82 -42.62
N ASN A 8 45.68 20.21 -41.88
CA ASN A 8 44.75 19.34 -41.16
C ASN A 8 43.71 18.84 -42.17
N ASP A 9 43.39 17.55 -42.22
CA ASP A 9 42.18 17.05 -42.87
C ASP A 9 41.60 15.85 -42.12
N LEU A 10 40.72 16.17 -41.17
CA LEU A 10 39.72 15.26 -40.59
C LEU A 10 38.62 15.03 -41.63
N SER A 11 38.40 13.76 -41.95
CA SER A 11 37.40 13.33 -42.94
C SER A 11 35.97 13.67 -42.50
N ARG A 12 35.38 14.53 -43.33
CA ARG A 12 33.99 15.01 -43.39
C ARG A 12 32.99 13.87 -43.53
N ARG A 13 32.13 13.63 -42.53
CA ARG A 13 30.83 12.92 -42.70
C ARG A 13 29.68 13.91 -42.58
N LYS A 14 28.77 13.80 -43.54
CA LYS A 14 27.65 14.70 -43.86
C LYS A 14 26.70 14.91 -42.67
N SER A 15 26.34 16.16 -42.46
CA SER A 15 25.21 16.62 -41.65
C SER A 15 23.90 16.44 -42.42
N ASP A 16 22.96 15.66 -41.90
CA ASP A 16 21.56 15.67 -42.33
C ASP A 16 20.80 16.79 -41.59
N PRO A 17 19.97 17.60 -42.29
CA PRO A 17 19.23 18.69 -41.69
C PRO A 17 17.79 18.26 -41.39
N THR A 18 17.52 17.86 -40.15
CA THR A 18 16.16 17.89 -39.59
C THR A 18 16.18 18.56 -38.23
N SER A 19 16.50 19.85 -38.24
CA SER A 19 16.19 20.78 -37.16
C SER A 19 14.68 21.08 -37.22
N SER A 20 13.85 20.25 -36.61
CA SER A 20 12.53 20.70 -36.15
C SER A 20 12.75 21.49 -34.86
N LYS A 21 12.60 22.82 -34.97
CA LYS A 21 12.44 23.72 -33.84
C LYS A 21 11.35 23.16 -32.92
N LEU A 22 11.70 22.81 -31.69
CA LEU A 22 10.74 22.69 -30.61
C LEU A 22 11.17 23.66 -29.52
N GLY A 23 10.35 24.70 -29.35
CA GLY A 23 10.46 25.63 -28.25
C GLY A 23 10.09 24.97 -26.93
N ASN A 24 10.46 25.68 -25.87
CA ASN A 24 10.39 25.38 -24.44
C ASN A 24 11.58 24.58 -23.87
N ASN A 25 12.40 25.34 -23.13
CA ASN A 25 13.45 24.89 -22.24
C ASN A 25 12.90 23.88 -21.22
N GLU A 26 13.20 22.58 -21.32
CA GLU A 26 13.00 21.64 -20.19
C GLU A 26 13.64 20.25 -20.36
N ALA A 27 14.70 20.11 -21.16
CA ALA A 27 15.42 18.84 -21.31
C ALA A 27 16.95 19.06 -21.26
N VAL A 28 17.62 18.42 -20.30
CA VAL A 28 19.08 18.40 -20.19
C VAL A 28 19.59 16.99 -20.51
N VAL A 29 20.63 16.92 -21.33
CA VAL A 29 21.32 15.68 -21.69
C VAL A 29 22.10 15.16 -20.47
N ALA A 30 21.74 13.99 -19.94
CA ALA A 30 22.25 13.49 -18.66
C ALA A 30 23.68 12.92 -18.73
N ALA A 31 24.08 12.31 -19.85
CA ALA A 31 25.44 11.94 -20.27
C ALA A 31 25.37 10.94 -21.44
N GLU A 32 26.39 10.90 -22.30
CA GLU A 32 26.65 9.75 -23.19
C GLU A 32 27.41 8.68 -22.40
N LEU A 33 26.75 7.54 -22.13
CA LEU A 33 27.40 6.38 -21.53
C LEU A 33 27.97 5.48 -22.64
N PRO A 34 29.18 4.89 -22.46
CA PRO A 34 29.87 4.14 -23.51
C PRO A 34 29.18 2.84 -23.95
N TRP A 35 28.06 2.46 -23.31
CA TRP A 35 27.33 1.22 -23.58
C TRP A 35 25.90 1.42 -24.11
N GLY A 36 25.47 2.64 -24.45
CA GLY A 36 24.11 2.83 -24.98
C GLY A 36 23.70 4.27 -25.31
N SER A 37 22.59 4.39 -26.03
CA SER A 37 22.04 5.64 -26.55
C SER A 37 21.62 6.64 -25.48
N LEU A 38 21.75 7.93 -25.82
CA LEU A 38 21.45 9.11 -25.01
C LEU A 38 20.07 9.01 -24.32
N LYS A 39 20.05 8.89 -22.99
CA LYS A 39 18.81 9.06 -22.21
C LYS A 39 18.63 10.53 -21.86
N VAL A 40 17.64 11.17 -22.50
CA VAL A 40 17.16 12.49 -22.10
C VAL A 40 16.30 12.30 -20.85
N VAL A 41 16.74 12.87 -19.73
CA VAL A 41 15.98 12.86 -18.47
C VAL A 41 15.34 14.24 -18.31
N GLY A 42 14.08 14.28 -17.90
CA GLY A 42 13.37 15.53 -17.64
C GLY A 42 14.10 16.38 -16.59
N ASN A 43 13.90 17.69 -16.65
CA ASN A 43 14.59 18.68 -15.80
C ASN A 43 14.22 18.52 -14.32
N MET A 44 14.85 17.54 -13.65
CA MET A 44 14.87 17.44 -12.20
C MET A 44 15.88 18.45 -11.69
N SER A 45 15.54 19.25 -10.68
CA SER A 45 16.51 20.04 -9.93
C SER A 45 17.41 19.07 -9.15
N ILE A 46 18.48 18.58 -9.78
CA ILE A 46 19.40 17.62 -9.19
C ILE A 46 20.29 18.36 -8.20
N ASP A 47 20.09 18.10 -6.91
CA ASP A 47 21.01 18.55 -5.87
C ASP A 47 22.25 17.64 -5.86
N PHE A 48 23.30 18.10 -6.54
CA PHE A 48 24.60 17.42 -6.61
C PHE A 48 25.32 17.30 -5.25
N HIS A 49 24.82 17.95 -4.19
CA HIS A 49 25.36 17.81 -2.83
C HIS A 49 24.68 16.71 -2.00
N SER A 50 23.61 16.11 -2.53
CA SER A 50 22.92 15.00 -1.86
C SER A 50 23.70 13.70 -1.97
N LEU A 51 23.66 12.86 -0.93
CA LEU A 51 24.26 11.53 -0.99
C LEU A 51 23.57 10.70 -2.10
N PRO A 52 24.33 9.97 -2.94
CA PRO A 52 23.75 9.19 -4.05
C PRO A 52 22.64 8.24 -3.59
N ALA A 53 22.79 7.57 -2.45
CA ALA A 53 21.77 6.68 -1.88
C ALA A 53 20.47 7.43 -1.53
N LYS A 54 20.58 8.61 -0.91
CA LYS A 54 19.43 9.47 -0.59
C LYS A 54 18.73 9.93 -1.87
N PHE A 55 19.50 10.36 -2.86
CA PHE A 55 18.97 10.76 -4.16
C PHE A 55 18.22 9.61 -4.84
N THR A 56 18.78 8.40 -4.84
CA THR A 56 18.13 7.22 -5.43
C THR A 56 16.77 6.93 -4.78
N VAL A 57 16.68 6.91 -3.45
CA VAL A 57 15.42 6.68 -2.72
C VAL A 57 14.39 7.77 -3.04
N GLN A 58 14.81 9.03 -3.06
CA GLN A 58 13.93 10.15 -3.36
C GLN A 58 13.36 10.06 -4.79
N ASN A 59 14.20 9.75 -5.78
CA ASN A 59 13.72 9.57 -7.15
C ASN A 59 12.75 8.39 -7.26
N LEU A 60 13.05 7.28 -6.60
CA LEU A 60 12.19 6.10 -6.61
C LEU A 60 10.79 6.42 -6.05
N LEU A 61 10.72 7.17 -4.95
CA LEU A 61 9.46 7.64 -4.38
C LEU A 61 8.74 8.64 -5.27
N LEU A 62 9.46 9.59 -5.88
CA LEU A 62 8.87 10.55 -6.81
C LEU A 62 8.29 9.87 -8.05
N GLU A 63 9.01 8.91 -8.61
CA GLU A 63 8.57 8.10 -9.76
C GLU A 63 7.32 7.29 -9.39
N LEU A 64 7.29 6.69 -8.19
CA LEU A 64 6.14 5.93 -7.68
C LEU A 64 4.92 6.84 -7.50
N PHE A 65 5.07 7.98 -6.84
CA PHE A 65 3.96 8.90 -6.62
C PHE A 65 3.46 9.54 -7.92
N SER A 66 4.34 9.83 -8.88
CA SER A 66 3.94 10.29 -10.21
C SER A 66 3.12 9.24 -10.95
N MET A 67 3.53 7.97 -10.86
CA MET A 67 2.77 6.85 -11.42
C MET A 67 1.41 6.68 -10.75
N PHE A 68 1.35 6.81 -9.42
CA PHE A 68 0.10 6.74 -8.68
C PHE A 68 -0.85 7.86 -9.06
N GLU A 69 -0.38 9.10 -9.20
CA GLU A 69 -1.24 10.21 -9.62
C GLU A 69 -1.86 9.94 -11.00
N LYS A 70 -1.06 9.44 -11.96
CA LYS A 70 -1.56 9.04 -13.29
C LYS A 70 -2.62 7.93 -13.20
N LYS A 71 -2.38 6.90 -12.38
CA LYS A 71 -3.34 5.79 -12.20
C LYS A 71 -4.61 6.27 -11.51
N ILE A 72 -4.52 7.10 -10.48
CA ILE A 72 -5.69 7.67 -9.80
C ILE A 72 -6.47 8.55 -10.75
N GLN A 73 -5.81 9.38 -11.56
CA GLN A 73 -6.46 10.22 -12.56
C GLN A 73 -7.19 9.36 -13.60
N TYR A 74 -6.58 8.29 -14.09
CA TYR A 74 -7.23 7.35 -15.01
C TYR A 74 -8.48 6.69 -14.39
N VAL A 75 -8.37 6.16 -13.17
CA VAL A 75 -9.50 5.56 -12.42
C VAL A 75 -10.61 6.59 -12.20
N CYS A 76 -10.24 7.84 -11.92
CA CYS A 76 -11.17 8.92 -11.65
C CYS A 76 -11.88 9.39 -12.93
N ILE A 77 -11.19 9.56 -14.05
CA ILE A 77 -11.75 10.25 -15.24
C ILE A 77 -12.21 9.25 -16.31
N GLU A 78 -11.35 8.30 -16.66
CA GLU A 78 -11.50 7.45 -17.85
C GLU A 78 -12.25 6.15 -17.55
N GLU A 79 -12.05 5.58 -16.36
CA GLU A 79 -12.58 4.27 -16.03
C GLU A 79 -14.11 4.31 -15.78
N PRO A 80 -14.91 3.34 -16.27
CA PRO A 80 -16.32 3.24 -15.91
C PRO A 80 -16.49 2.95 -14.41
N LEU A 81 -17.53 3.49 -13.79
CA LEU A 81 -17.74 3.36 -12.34
C LEU A 81 -17.86 1.89 -11.89
N ASP A 82 -18.51 1.05 -12.70
CA ASP A 82 -18.73 -0.38 -12.42
C ASP A 82 -17.46 -1.24 -12.47
N LYS A 83 -16.36 -0.74 -13.06
CA LYS A 83 -15.11 -1.51 -13.11
C LYS A 83 -14.40 -1.44 -11.76
N PHE A 84 -13.94 -2.60 -11.30
CA PHE A 84 -13.37 -2.76 -9.97
C PHE A 84 -11.89 -2.38 -9.89
N LEU A 85 -11.50 -1.77 -8.77
CA LEU A 85 -10.14 -1.28 -8.54
C LEU A 85 -9.09 -2.39 -8.63
N ASN A 86 -9.37 -3.59 -8.10
CA ASN A 86 -8.45 -4.73 -8.16
C ASN A 86 -8.21 -5.26 -9.58
N LYS A 87 -8.98 -4.84 -10.59
CA LYS A 87 -8.75 -5.16 -12.00
C LYS A 87 -7.97 -4.08 -12.73
N SER A 88 -8.01 -2.84 -12.23
CA SER A 88 -7.36 -1.69 -12.88
C SER A 88 -6.03 -1.32 -12.22
N LEU A 89 -5.89 -1.60 -10.94
CA LEU A 89 -4.70 -1.32 -10.12
C LEU A 89 -4.01 -2.60 -9.65
N LYS A 90 -4.30 -3.73 -10.30
CA LYS A 90 -3.87 -5.06 -9.87
C LYS A 90 -2.34 -5.16 -9.80
N ARG A 91 -1.83 -5.79 -8.75
CA ARG A 91 -0.43 -6.26 -8.68
C ARG A 91 -0.14 -7.21 -9.85
N CYS A 92 1.07 -7.18 -10.40
CA CYS A 92 1.51 -8.06 -11.50
C CYS A 92 0.95 -7.75 -12.90
N ASP A 93 0.03 -6.78 -13.05
CA ASP A 93 -0.49 -6.39 -14.38
C ASP A 93 0.39 -5.29 -15.04
N ASP A 94 1.21 -4.58 -14.26
CA ASP A 94 2.10 -3.51 -14.72
C ASP A 94 3.53 -3.81 -14.25
N THR A 95 4.29 -4.49 -15.10
CA THR A 95 5.66 -4.94 -14.80
C THR A 95 6.57 -3.81 -14.34
N TYR A 96 6.33 -2.58 -14.81
CA TYR A 96 7.14 -1.44 -14.38
C TYR A 96 6.79 -1.03 -12.95
N LEU A 97 5.50 -0.94 -12.59
CA LEU A 97 5.10 -0.68 -11.21
C LEU A 97 5.62 -1.78 -10.28
N ASP A 98 5.51 -3.05 -10.66
CA ASP A 98 5.96 -4.16 -9.83
C ASP A 98 7.49 -4.11 -9.60
N ASN A 99 8.26 -3.77 -10.63
CA ASN A 99 9.69 -3.56 -10.49
C ASN A 99 10.02 -2.38 -9.57
N LEU A 100 9.23 -1.31 -9.63
CA LEU A 100 9.40 -0.14 -8.78
C LEU A 100 9.12 -0.50 -7.31
N LEU A 101 8.03 -1.23 -7.05
CA LEU A 101 7.65 -1.73 -5.73
C LEU A 101 8.72 -2.68 -5.18
N ARG A 102 9.16 -3.67 -5.95
CA ARG A 102 10.23 -4.60 -5.54
C ARG A 102 11.54 -3.87 -5.24
N THR A 103 11.90 -2.88 -6.06
CA THR A 103 13.09 -2.06 -5.81
C THR A 103 12.95 -1.26 -4.52
N LEU A 104 11.78 -0.68 -4.27
CA LEU A 104 11.51 0.06 -3.04
C LEU A 104 11.51 -0.87 -1.81
N GLY A 105 10.96 -2.08 -1.96
CA GLY A 105 11.01 -3.14 -0.95
C GLY A 105 12.44 -3.46 -0.54
N ASN A 106 13.31 -3.76 -1.50
CA ASN A 106 14.73 -4.05 -1.23
C ASN A 106 15.46 -2.86 -0.57
N VAL A 107 15.22 -1.64 -1.04
CA VAL A 107 15.87 -0.44 -0.48
C VAL A 107 15.35 -0.14 0.94
N SER A 108 14.11 -0.54 1.24
CA SER A 108 13.53 -0.34 2.56
C SER A 108 14.20 -1.18 3.66
N GLU A 109 14.93 -2.25 3.34
CA GLU A 109 15.79 -2.93 4.31
C GLU A 109 16.74 -1.95 5.03
N VAL A 110 17.18 -0.89 4.36
CA VAL A 110 18.14 0.09 4.91
C VAL A 110 17.45 1.35 5.44
N CYS A 111 16.36 1.81 4.82
CA CYS A 111 15.76 3.11 5.15
C CYS A 111 14.23 3.10 5.26
N LEU A 112 13.65 1.99 5.74
CA LEU A 112 12.20 1.85 5.95
C LEU A 112 11.56 3.02 6.71
N PRO A 113 12.10 3.54 7.83
CA PRO A 113 11.45 4.62 8.57
C PRO A 113 11.19 5.86 7.72
N SER A 114 12.18 6.28 6.91
CA SER A 114 12.04 7.45 6.03
C SER A 114 11.06 7.21 4.87
N ILE A 115 11.05 5.99 4.33
CA ILE A 115 10.12 5.60 3.27
C ILE A 115 8.68 5.58 3.80
N LEU A 116 8.44 4.98 4.96
CA LEU A 116 7.11 4.97 5.60
C LEU A 116 6.64 6.37 5.93
N GLU A 117 7.53 7.25 6.41
CA GLU A 117 7.17 8.64 6.67
C GLU A 117 6.72 9.37 5.40
N ALA A 118 7.48 9.24 4.31
CA ALA A 118 7.14 9.87 3.05
C ALA A 118 5.82 9.30 2.47
N LEU A 119 5.63 7.99 2.56
CA LEU A 119 4.42 7.31 2.10
C LEU A 119 3.17 7.73 2.89
N ILE A 120 3.28 7.82 4.22
CA ILE A 120 2.18 8.27 5.10
C ILE A 120 1.85 9.73 4.81
N LYS A 121 2.87 10.60 4.68
CA LYS A 121 2.65 12.01 4.31
C LYS A 121 1.94 12.15 2.96
N TRP A 122 2.39 11.41 1.94
CA TRP A 122 1.72 11.37 0.64
C TRP A 122 0.26 10.91 0.78
N TYR A 123 0.01 9.84 1.54
CA TYR A 123 -1.34 9.34 1.78
C TYR A 123 -2.26 10.39 2.42
N GLU A 124 -1.81 11.04 3.49
CA GLU A 124 -2.58 12.07 4.20
C GLU A 124 -2.88 13.28 3.33
N GLU A 125 -1.90 13.74 2.54
CA GLU A 125 -2.07 14.83 1.58
C GLU A 125 -3.10 14.45 0.50
N GLN A 126 -3.02 13.25 -0.07
CA GLN A 126 -3.95 12.77 -1.09
C GLN A 126 -5.38 12.67 -0.58
N ILE A 127 -5.57 12.17 0.64
CA ILE A 127 -6.87 12.11 1.31
C ILE A 127 -7.41 13.53 1.58
N SER A 128 -6.56 14.46 2.02
CA SER A 128 -6.92 15.86 2.29
C SER A 128 -7.36 16.59 1.01
N ILE A 129 -6.59 16.46 -0.08
CA ILE A 129 -6.89 17.09 -1.37
C ILE A 129 -8.24 16.62 -1.90
N ARG A 130 -8.49 15.31 -1.90
CA ARG A 130 -9.71 14.71 -2.47
C ARG A 130 -10.97 14.93 -1.64
N LYS A 131 -10.82 15.12 -0.32
CA LYS A 131 -11.94 15.56 0.54
C LYS A 131 -12.34 17.02 0.32
N ARG A 132 -11.42 17.88 -0.14
CA ARG A 132 -11.70 19.29 -0.46
C ARG A 132 -12.33 19.45 -1.85
N SER A 133 -12.04 18.55 -2.78
CA SER A 133 -12.52 18.61 -4.17
C SER A 133 -13.94 18.05 -4.37
N THR A 134 -14.68 17.70 -3.31
CA THR A 134 -15.99 17.01 -3.36
C THR A 134 -17.14 17.79 -4.01
N ASN A 135 -16.88 18.91 -4.68
CA ASN A 135 -17.92 19.73 -5.31
C ASN A 135 -18.38 19.18 -6.66
N GLU A 136 -17.61 18.28 -7.30
CA GLU A 136 -18.02 17.64 -8.56
C GLU A 136 -18.03 16.11 -8.44
N ASN A 137 -19.19 15.52 -8.74
CA ASN A 137 -19.44 14.08 -8.83
C ASN A 137 -18.95 13.23 -7.62
N LYS A 138 -19.85 13.04 -6.64
CA LYS A 138 -19.63 12.30 -5.39
C LYS A 138 -19.07 10.89 -5.62
N ASP A 139 -19.61 10.15 -6.58
CA ASP A 139 -19.23 8.75 -6.82
C ASP A 139 -17.81 8.64 -7.39
N ARG A 140 -17.43 9.57 -8.28
CA ARG A 140 -16.08 9.65 -8.85
C ARG A 140 -15.05 10.05 -7.79
N SER A 141 -15.39 11.04 -6.97
CA SER A 141 -14.56 11.47 -5.84
C SER A 141 -14.34 10.34 -4.83
N GLN A 142 -15.40 9.58 -4.51
CA GLN A 142 -15.31 8.42 -3.63
C GLN A 142 -14.47 7.29 -4.23
N LYS A 143 -14.63 6.99 -5.52
CA LYS A 143 -13.78 6.00 -6.23
C LYS A 143 -12.30 6.40 -6.20
N ALA A 144 -11.99 7.68 -6.36
CA ALA A 144 -10.62 8.18 -6.28
C ALA A 144 -10.03 8.05 -4.87
N LEU A 145 -10.81 8.29 -3.81
CA LEU A 145 -10.37 8.04 -2.43
C LEU A 145 -10.08 6.55 -2.18
N LEU A 146 -10.95 5.67 -2.67
CA LEU A 146 -10.74 4.22 -2.58
C LEU A 146 -9.50 3.77 -3.36
N ALA A 147 -9.21 4.38 -4.52
CA ALA A 147 -7.99 4.11 -5.28
C ALA A 147 -6.71 4.51 -4.51
N VAL A 148 -6.72 5.67 -3.83
CA VAL A 148 -5.61 6.10 -2.96
C VAL A 148 -5.38 5.10 -1.83
N ASN A 149 -6.45 4.71 -1.12
CA ASN A 149 -6.40 3.69 -0.08
C ASN A 149 -5.82 2.36 -0.61
N TYR A 150 -6.29 1.91 -1.78
CA TYR A 150 -5.83 0.68 -2.41
C TYR A 150 -4.33 0.75 -2.70
N LEU A 151 -3.86 1.78 -3.41
CA LEU A 151 -2.43 1.95 -3.76
C LEU A 151 -1.54 2.03 -2.51
N PHE A 152 -1.99 2.75 -1.48
CA PHE A 152 -1.29 2.80 -0.19
C PHE A 152 -1.11 1.40 0.42
N CYS A 153 -2.17 0.58 0.44
CA CYS A 153 -2.10 -0.81 0.91
C CYS A 153 -1.15 -1.66 0.08
N ILE A 154 -1.16 -1.51 -1.25
CA ILE A 154 -0.25 -2.25 -2.14
C ILE A 154 1.22 -1.99 -1.78
N VAL A 155 1.60 -0.72 -1.57
CA VAL A 155 2.96 -0.38 -1.16
C VAL A 155 3.26 -0.93 0.23
N LEU A 156 2.36 -0.75 1.20
CA LEU A 156 2.58 -1.25 2.55
C LEU A 156 2.82 -2.75 2.61
N ILE A 157 2.09 -3.54 1.84
CA ILE A 157 2.26 -4.99 1.81
C ILE A 157 3.65 -5.40 1.30
N GLU A 158 4.26 -4.60 0.41
CA GLU A 158 5.65 -4.81 -0.03
C GLU A 158 6.68 -4.34 1.00
N LEU A 159 6.42 -3.24 1.73
CA LEU A 159 7.40 -2.62 2.64
C LEU A 159 7.43 -3.23 4.04
N LEU A 160 6.26 -3.54 4.60
CA LEU A 160 6.13 -3.97 5.99
C LEU A 160 6.83 -5.30 6.33
N PRO A 161 7.06 -6.25 5.39
CA PRO A 161 7.94 -7.39 5.66
C PRO A 161 9.33 -6.97 6.14
N GLN A 162 9.84 -5.80 5.75
CA GLN A 162 11.17 -5.30 6.12
C GLN A 162 11.25 -4.73 7.55
N LEU A 163 10.14 -4.68 8.30
CA LEU A 163 10.13 -4.17 9.68
C LEU A 163 11.10 -4.90 10.61
N HIS A 164 11.43 -6.16 10.33
CA HIS A 164 12.38 -6.93 11.14
C HIS A 164 13.81 -6.36 11.12
N PHE A 165 14.16 -5.57 10.11
CA PHE A 165 15.42 -4.83 10.05
C PHE A 165 15.40 -3.53 10.90
N HIS A 166 14.22 -3.08 11.35
CA HIS A 166 14.01 -1.80 12.05
C HIS A 166 13.13 -1.98 13.32
N PRO A 167 13.56 -2.78 14.31
CA PRO A 167 12.69 -3.22 15.41
C PRO A 167 12.16 -2.11 16.32
N THR A 168 12.85 -0.96 16.42
CA THR A 168 12.45 0.15 17.30
C THR A 168 12.00 1.40 16.55
N ASP A 169 12.61 1.68 15.39
CA ASP A 169 12.49 2.99 14.75
C ASP A 169 11.15 3.17 14.02
N CYS A 170 10.42 2.08 13.82
CA CYS A 170 9.15 2.06 13.11
C CYS A 170 7.90 2.03 13.99
N GLU A 171 8.02 1.98 15.33
CA GLU A 171 6.88 1.74 16.23
C GLU A 171 5.73 2.75 16.02
N LYS A 172 6.05 4.04 15.86
CA LYS A 172 5.05 5.08 15.60
C LYS A 172 4.29 4.87 14.27
N TYR A 173 4.98 4.42 13.22
CA TYR A 173 4.36 4.16 11.92
C TYR A 173 3.54 2.87 11.96
N VAL A 174 4.02 1.83 12.64
CA VAL A 174 3.28 0.57 12.84
C VAL A 174 1.96 0.84 13.56
N ASN A 175 1.98 1.59 14.66
CA ASN A 175 0.76 1.97 15.38
C ASN A 175 -0.21 2.76 14.49
N TYR A 176 0.29 3.78 13.78
CA TYR A 176 -0.53 4.56 12.85
C TYR A 176 -1.20 3.68 11.79
N ILE A 177 -0.42 2.85 11.09
CA ILE A 177 -0.91 1.98 10.01
C ILE A 177 -1.92 0.96 10.55
N LEU A 178 -1.65 0.37 11.71
CA LEU A 178 -2.55 -0.60 12.34
C LEU A 178 -3.91 0.03 12.67
N HIS A 179 -3.90 1.19 13.34
CA HIS A 179 -5.13 1.90 13.69
C HIS A 179 -5.89 2.41 12.45
N LEU A 180 -5.17 2.92 11.46
CA LEU A 180 -5.74 3.32 10.17
C LEU A 180 -6.44 2.13 9.50
N SER A 181 -5.78 0.97 9.46
CA SER A 181 -6.33 -0.24 8.81
C SER A 181 -7.63 -0.70 9.47
N PHE A 182 -7.66 -0.84 10.80
CA PHE A 182 -8.89 -1.19 11.51
C PHE A 182 -10.01 -0.16 11.30
N ASN A 183 -9.67 1.12 11.27
CA ASN A 183 -10.63 2.20 11.05
C ASN A 183 -11.25 2.15 9.64
N GLU A 184 -10.43 1.98 8.60
CA GLU A 184 -10.91 1.91 7.21
C GLU A 184 -11.78 0.66 6.96
N ILE A 185 -11.39 -0.50 7.52
CA ILE A 185 -12.20 -1.74 7.44
C ILE A 185 -13.54 -1.55 8.15
N SER A 186 -13.53 -0.94 9.33
CA SER A 186 -14.75 -0.69 10.10
C SER A 186 -15.68 0.30 9.38
N LYS A 187 -15.14 1.38 8.81
CA LYS A 187 -15.92 2.37 8.04
C LYS A 187 -16.61 1.75 6.83
N GLY A 188 -15.90 0.90 6.07
CA GLY A 188 -16.45 0.30 4.85
C GLY A 188 -17.65 -0.59 5.10
N ASN A 189 -17.67 -1.29 6.23
CA ASN A 189 -18.72 -2.22 6.59
C ASN A 189 -19.86 -1.60 7.43
N ARG A 190 -19.61 -0.45 8.08
CA ARG A 190 -20.60 0.27 8.91
C ARG A 190 -21.73 0.91 8.10
N ASP A 191 -21.41 1.46 6.94
CA ASP A 191 -22.38 2.17 6.11
C ASP A 191 -22.29 1.74 4.64
N PRO A 192 -22.79 0.54 4.30
CA PRO A 192 -22.80 0.07 2.92
C PRO A 192 -23.58 0.98 1.98
N ALA A 193 -24.61 1.66 2.50
CA ALA A 193 -25.46 2.57 1.73
C ALA A 193 -24.71 3.84 1.31
N ALA A 194 -23.77 4.34 2.13
CA ALA A 194 -22.95 5.49 1.79
C ALA A 194 -22.01 5.28 0.59
N TYR A 195 -21.71 4.03 0.24
CA TYR A 195 -20.83 3.71 -0.89
C TYR A 195 -21.57 3.46 -2.21
N GLY A 196 -22.87 3.17 -2.19
CA GLY A 196 -23.67 2.99 -3.41
C GLY A 196 -22.99 2.10 -4.45
N ILE A 197 -22.76 2.63 -5.65
CA ILE A 197 -22.07 1.94 -6.76
C ILE A 197 -20.62 1.54 -6.44
N ASN A 198 -19.97 2.25 -5.51
CA ASN A 198 -18.60 1.98 -5.07
C ASN A 198 -18.51 0.94 -3.94
N LEU A 199 -19.62 0.34 -3.49
CA LEU A 199 -19.62 -0.60 -2.37
C LEU A 199 -18.62 -1.74 -2.58
N HIS A 200 -18.59 -2.34 -3.77
CA HIS A 200 -17.67 -3.45 -4.05
C HIS A 200 -16.19 -3.00 -3.98
N ASN A 201 -15.88 -1.81 -4.50
CA ASN A 201 -14.54 -1.23 -4.38
C ASN A 201 -14.16 -0.96 -2.92
N CYS A 202 -15.13 -0.55 -2.09
CA CYS A 202 -14.90 -0.38 -0.66
C CYS A 202 -14.58 -1.71 0.04
N LEU A 203 -15.31 -2.78 -0.28
CA LEU A 203 -15.04 -4.12 0.25
C LEU A 203 -13.66 -4.65 -0.18
N ILE A 204 -13.27 -4.44 -1.45
CA ILE A 204 -11.92 -4.75 -1.94
C ILE A 204 -10.86 -4.00 -1.12
N VAL A 205 -11.06 -2.70 -0.90
CA VAL A 205 -10.12 -1.88 -0.13
C VAL A 205 -10.03 -2.36 1.32
N ALA A 206 -11.15 -2.69 1.96
CA ALA A 206 -11.18 -3.25 3.29
C ALA A 206 -10.42 -4.60 3.36
N GLU A 207 -10.59 -5.47 2.37
CA GLU A 207 -9.85 -6.73 2.28
C GLU A 207 -8.34 -6.48 2.12
N THR A 208 -7.92 -5.49 1.33
CA THR A 208 -6.50 -5.13 1.22
C THR A 208 -5.91 -4.53 2.50
N PHE A 209 -6.69 -3.77 3.28
CA PHE A 209 -6.25 -3.33 4.62
C PHE A 209 -6.16 -4.50 5.60
N ALA A 210 -7.04 -5.51 5.50
CA ALA A 210 -6.94 -6.72 6.29
C ALA A 210 -5.65 -7.50 5.94
N GLU A 211 -5.26 -7.51 4.67
CA GLU A 211 -3.97 -8.07 4.23
C GLU A 211 -2.78 -7.30 4.83
N VAL A 212 -2.84 -5.95 4.88
CA VAL A 212 -1.84 -5.12 5.60
C VAL A 212 -1.70 -5.55 7.07
N ILE A 213 -2.82 -5.74 7.77
CA ILE A 213 -2.82 -6.23 9.17
C ILE A 213 -2.19 -7.63 9.25
N GLY A 214 -2.52 -8.52 8.32
CA GLY A 214 -1.91 -9.85 8.21
C GLY A 214 -0.39 -9.80 8.05
N VAL A 215 0.12 -8.91 7.20
CA VAL A 215 1.57 -8.69 7.03
C VAL A 215 2.19 -8.10 8.30
N LEU A 216 1.57 -7.08 8.92
CA LEU A 216 2.03 -6.52 10.21
C LEU A 216 2.11 -7.58 11.30
N SER A 217 1.15 -8.52 11.32
CA SER A 217 1.11 -9.57 12.33
C SER A 217 2.33 -10.49 12.29
N GLN A 218 3.03 -10.57 11.15
CA GLN A 218 4.26 -11.35 11.06
C GLN A 218 5.35 -10.78 11.98
N THR A 219 5.48 -9.47 12.11
CA THR A 219 6.51 -8.87 12.98
C THR A 219 5.95 -8.39 14.32
N HIS A 220 4.67 -8.01 14.37
CA HIS A 220 4.04 -7.34 15.50
C HIS A 220 2.76 -8.05 15.98
N ALA A 221 2.72 -9.38 15.97
CA ALA A 221 1.55 -10.17 16.36
C ALA A 221 0.92 -9.73 17.69
N LYS A 222 1.75 -9.50 18.74
CA LYS A 222 1.24 -9.12 20.08
C LYS A 222 0.45 -7.82 20.05
N LEU A 223 0.96 -6.83 19.33
CA LEU A 223 0.31 -5.52 19.20
C LEU A 223 -1.00 -5.67 18.40
N VAL A 224 -0.99 -6.41 17.29
CA VAL A 224 -2.19 -6.65 16.47
C VAL A 224 -3.28 -7.34 17.29
N GLN A 225 -2.95 -8.44 17.99
CA GLN A 225 -3.89 -9.18 18.84
C GLN A 225 -4.48 -8.29 19.94
N LYS A 226 -3.63 -7.55 20.65
CA LYS A 226 -4.07 -6.64 21.73
C LYS A 226 -5.01 -5.55 21.20
N THR A 227 -4.67 -4.92 20.08
CA THR A 227 -5.51 -3.87 19.47
C THR A 227 -6.84 -4.45 18.99
N PHE A 228 -6.82 -5.62 18.35
CA PHE A 228 -8.03 -6.33 17.94
C PHE A 228 -8.97 -6.61 19.12
N PHE A 229 -8.47 -7.24 20.20
CA PHE A 229 -9.31 -7.54 21.36
C PHE A 229 -9.79 -6.29 22.09
N THR A 230 -9.01 -5.22 22.10
CA THR A 230 -9.45 -3.92 22.64
C THR A 230 -10.68 -3.40 21.87
N LEU A 231 -10.60 -3.36 20.54
CA LEU A 231 -11.71 -2.92 19.68
C LEU A 231 -12.93 -3.86 19.76
N LEU A 232 -12.67 -5.17 19.84
CA LEU A 232 -13.72 -6.18 20.00
C LEU A 232 -14.47 -5.97 21.31
N ASN A 233 -13.75 -5.80 22.42
CA ASN A 233 -14.33 -5.60 23.74
C ASN A 233 -15.05 -4.25 23.87
N GLU A 234 -14.62 -3.22 23.14
CA GLU A 234 -15.36 -1.95 23.06
C GLU A 234 -16.74 -2.14 22.40
N CYS A 235 -16.82 -2.89 21.30
CA CYS A 235 -18.09 -3.16 20.63
C CYS A 235 -19.08 -3.94 21.52
N ARG A 236 -18.57 -4.75 22.46
CA ARG A 236 -19.37 -5.56 23.38
C ARG A 236 -20.01 -4.78 24.53
N LYS A 237 -19.56 -3.56 24.82
CA LYS A 237 -20.11 -2.76 25.92
C LYS A 237 -21.55 -2.32 25.67
N GLU A 238 -22.01 -2.35 24.42
CA GLU A 238 -23.40 -2.06 24.04
C GLU A 238 -24.30 -3.27 24.35
N THR A 239 -25.12 -3.18 25.41
CA THR A 239 -26.10 -4.24 25.78
C THR A 239 -27.52 -3.66 25.86
N PRO A 240 -28.51 -4.19 25.10
CA PRO A 240 -28.40 -5.30 24.16
C PRO A 240 -27.62 -4.91 22.89
N LEU A 241 -26.94 -5.89 22.30
CA LEU A 241 -26.12 -5.67 21.10
C LEU A 241 -27.02 -5.26 19.93
N THR A 242 -26.75 -4.09 19.35
CA THR A 242 -27.50 -3.59 18.19
C THR A 242 -27.09 -4.31 16.91
N GLN A 243 -27.92 -4.25 15.86
CA GLN A 243 -27.54 -4.78 14.53
C GLN A 243 -26.23 -4.14 14.02
N SER A 244 -26.04 -2.84 14.28
CA SER A 244 -24.80 -2.13 13.98
C SER A 244 -23.61 -2.69 14.77
N GLY A 245 -23.80 -2.99 16.06
CA GLY A 245 -22.81 -3.66 16.90
C GLY A 245 -22.39 -5.02 16.36
N VAL A 246 -23.34 -5.84 15.89
CA VAL A 246 -23.05 -7.13 15.24
C VAL A 246 -22.21 -6.94 13.98
N THR A 247 -22.60 -6.02 13.08
CA THR A 247 -21.85 -5.72 11.86
C THR A 247 -20.43 -5.24 12.17
N ASN A 248 -20.26 -4.39 13.20
CA ASN A 248 -18.95 -3.91 13.63
C ASN A 248 -18.03 -5.05 14.07
N ILE A 249 -18.56 -5.99 14.85
CA ILE A 249 -17.77 -7.13 15.28
C ILE A 249 -17.40 -8.01 14.09
N ILE A 250 -18.34 -8.30 13.18
CA ILE A 250 -18.06 -9.06 11.96
C ILE A 250 -16.96 -8.37 11.14
N SER A 251 -16.98 -7.04 11.05
CA SER A 251 -15.96 -6.25 10.36
C SER A 251 -14.58 -6.40 10.98
N LEU A 252 -14.51 -6.37 12.32
CA LEU A 252 -13.26 -6.60 13.05
C LEU A 252 -12.75 -8.04 12.86
N LEU A 253 -13.64 -9.04 12.84
CA LEU A 253 -13.27 -10.42 12.55
C LEU A 253 -12.71 -10.56 11.13
N MET A 254 -13.35 -9.93 10.15
CA MET A 254 -12.85 -9.89 8.77
C MET A 254 -11.48 -9.19 8.66
N ALA A 255 -11.19 -8.20 9.51
CA ALA A 255 -9.87 -7.56 9.55
C ALA A 255 -8.74 -8.53 9.91
N MET A 256 -9.05 -9.61 10.60
CA MET A 256 -8.09 -10.62 11.04
C MET A 256 -7.94 -11.80 10.07
N LYS A 257 -8.69 -11.84 8.95
CA LYS A 257 -8.69 -12.92 7.94
C LYS A 257 -7.30 -13.36 7.46
N PHE A 258 -6.36 -12.41 7.35
CA PHE A 258 -4.99 -12.66 6.89
C PHE A 258 -3.99 -12.89 8.02
N TYR A 259 -4.43 -12.92 9.27
CA TYR A 259 -3.58 -13.28 10.40
C TYR A 259 -3.11 -14.73 10.25
N ARG A 260 -1.82 -14.97 10.46
CA ARG A 260 -1.21 -16.31 10.36
C ARG A 260 -0.34 -16.55 11.58
N ILE A 261 -0.56 -17.70 12.24
CA ILE A 261 0.28 -18.15 13.34
C ILE A 261 1.62 -18.58 12.76
N LYS A 262 2.70 -17.99 13.29
CA LYS A 262 4.05 -18.42 12.95
C LYS A 262 4.39 -19.70 13.70
N THR A 263 4.94 -20.65 12.96
CA THR A 263 5.36 -21.95 13.47
C THR A 263 6.89 -22.05 13.64
N SER A 264 7.60 -20.93 13.56
CA SER A 264 9.08 -20.92 13.53
C SER A 264 9.71 -21.16 14.91
N GLN A 265 9.05 -20.68 15.97
CA GLN A 265 9.48 -20.84 17.35
C GLN A 265 8.29 -21.24 18.24
N VAL A 266 8.56 -22.01 19.29
CA VAL A 266 7.52 -22.45 20.24
C VAL A 266 6.81 -21.27 20.88
N SER A 267 7.53 -20.19 21.22
CA SER A 267 6.96 -18.96 21.78
C SER A 267 5.94 -18.28 20.86
N GLU A 268 6.15 -18.32 19.55
CA GLU A 268 5.22 -17.77 18.56
C GLU A 268 3.96 -18.66 18.42
N ILE A 269 4.13 -19.98 18.51
CA ILE A 269 3.02 -20.94 18.52
C ILE A 269 2.16 -20.74 19.78
N GLU A 270 2.79 -20.66 20.97
CA GLU A 270 2.09 -20.39 22.23
C GLU A 270 1.27 -19.10 22.15
N GLN A 271 1.85 -18.05 21.55
CA GLN A 271 1.15 -16.80 21.35
C GLN A 271 -0.04 -16.93 20.37
N GLY A 272 0.12 -17.70 19.30
CA GLY A 272 -0.95 -18.01 18.37
C GLY A 272 -2.08 -18.80 19.01
N VAL A 273 -1.74 -19.83 19.80
CA VAL A 273 -2.70 -20.66 20.54
C VAL A 273 -3.43 -19.83 21.60
N SER A 274 -2.73 -18.95 22.33
CA SER A 274 -3.36 -18.04 23.29
C SER A 274 -4.40 -17.14 22.62
N PHE A 275 -4.14 -16.66 21.41
CA PHE A 275 -5.11 -15.87 20.64
C PHE A 275 -6.33 -16.70 20.23
N LEU A 276 -6.11 -17.95 19.79
CA LEU A 276 -7.21 -18.86 19.45
C LEU A 276 -8.07 -19.20 20.66
N ASP A 277 -7.45 -19.40 21.83
CA ASP A 277 -8.15 -19.67 23.10
C ASP A 277 -9.03 -18.49 23.53
N GLU A 278 -8.53 -17.27 23.40
CA GLU A 278 -9.31 -16.06 23.68
C GLU A 278 -10.47 -15.87 22.69
N LEU A 279 -10.25 -16.16 21.39
CA LEU A 279 -11.34 -16.19 20.39
C LEU A 279 -12.37 -17.30 20.66
N ALA A 280 -11.94 -18.47 21.09
CA ALA A 280 -12.82 -19.59 21.43
C ALA A 280 -13.65 -19.26 22.67
N SER A 281 -13.04 -18.64 23.68
CA SER A 281 -13.75 -18.11 24.85
C SER A 281 -14.81 -17.10 24.43
N TYR A 282 -14.46 -16.18 23.53
CA TYR A 282 -15.42 -15.22 22.98
C TYR A 282 -16.59 -15.89 22.24
N TYR A 283 -16.33 -16.94 21.45
CA TYR A 283 -17.38 -17.72 20.79
C TYR A 283 -18.40 -18.32 21.77
N LEU A 284 -17.92 -18.82 22.92
CA LEU A 284 -18.77 -19.44 23.94
C LEU A 284 -19.64 -18.40 24.68
N GLU A 285 -19.12 -17.18 24.87
CA GLU A 285 -19.84 -16.09 25.54
C GLU A 285 -21.00 -15.51 24.71
N ILE A 286 -20.99 -15.70 23.39
CA ILE A 286 -22.04 -15.17 22.50
C ILE A 286 -23.35 -15.93 22.68
N ASP A 287 -24.45 -15.18 22.81
CA ASP A 287 -25.82 -15.71 22.85
C ASP A 287 -26.08 -16.65 21.65
N LEU A 288 -26.66 -17.81 21.92
CA LEU A 288 -27.06 -18.81 20.93
C LEU A 288 -27.94 -18.24 19.79
N LYS A 289 -28.62 -17.12 20.03
CA LYS A 289 -29.45 -16.44 19.02
C LYS A 289 -28.63 -15.69 17.97
N GLN A 290 -27.40 -15.29 18.26
CA GLN A 290 -26.53 -14.53 17.33
C GLN A 290 -25.74 -15.46 16.41
N LYS A 291 -26.46 -16.19 15.54
CA LYS A 291 -25.87 -17.21 14.65
C LYS A 291 -24.84 -16.66 13.68
N ASP A 292 -25.06 -15.46 13.13
CA ASP A 292 -24.15 -14.82 12.17
C ASP A 292 -22.78 -14.54 12.79
N LEU A 293 -22.78 -14.09 14.05
CA LEU A 293 -21.56 -13.80 14.79
C LEU A 293 -20.77 -15.07 15.08
N LYS A 294 -21.47 -16.12 15.54
CA LYS A 294 -20.87 -17.44 15.73
C LYS A 294 -20.29 -17.99 14.44
N HIS A 295 -20.99 -17.83 13.32
CA HIS A 295 -20.50 -18.24 12.01
C HIS A 295 -19.24 -17.47 11.60
N ALA A 296 -19.21 -16.16 11.79
CA ALA A 296 -18.06 -15.33 11.46
C ALA A 296 -16.81 -15.71 12.26
N ILE A 297 -16.94 -16.00 13.57
CA ILE A 297 -15.82 -16.43 14.41
C ILE A 297 -15.29 -17.79 13.95
N VAL A 298 -16.18 -18.75 13.69
CA VAL A 298 -15.78 -20.07 13.18
C VAL A 298 -15.09 -19.93 11.82
N GLY A 299 -15.61 -19.08 10.94
CA GLY A 299 -14.97 -18.75 9.66
C GLY A 299 -13.54 -18.26 9.84
N LEU A 300 -13.32 -17.29 10.74
CA LEU A 300 -11.98 -16.77 11.06
C LEU A 300 -11.06 -17.86 11.63
N LEU A 301 -11.55 -18.68 12.57
CA LEU A 301 -10.77 -19.79 13.14
C LEU A 301 -10.31 -20.77 12.06
N VAL A 302 -11.21 -21.11 11.12
CA VAL A 302 -10.88 -21.99 9.97
C VAL A 302 -9.82 -21.34 9.09
N GLU A 303 -9.96 -20.05 8.76
CA GLU A 303 -8.98 -19.32 7.94
C GLU A 303 -7.58 -19.27 8.56
N ILE A 304 -7.49 -19.18 9.90
CA ILE A 304 -6.21 -19.16 10.63
C ILE A 304 -5.62 -20.57 10.75
N LEU A 305 -6.45 -21.59 11.02
CA LEU A 305 -5.99 -22.95 11.28
C LEU A 305 -5.65 -23.75 10.03
N LEU A 306 -6.31 -23.51 8.89
CA LEU A 306 -6.07 -24.25 7.64
C LEU A 306 -4.58 -24.21 7.20
N PRO A 307 -3.91 -23.04 7.14
CA PRO A 307 -2.49 -22.98 6.81
C PRO A 307 -1.59 -23.72 7.81
N VAL A 308 -1.94 -23.70 9.10
CA VAL A 308 -1.14 -24.38 10.16
C VAL A 308 -1.22 -25.90 10.00
N ALA A 309 -2.42 -26.42 9.72
CA ALA A 309 -2.63 -27.83 9.45
C ALA A 309 -1.86 -28.30 8.20
N ALA A 310 -1.81 -27.47 7.15
CA ALA A 310 -1.09 -27.79 5.92
C ALA A 310 0.44 -27.86 6.08
N VAL A 311 1.02 -27.14 7.04
CA VAL A 311 2.47 -27.19 7.33
C VAL A 311 2.84 -28.42 8.18
N SER A 312 1.87 -29.05 8.82
CA SER A 312 2.08 -30.19 9.74
C SER A 312 1.90 -31.57 9.07
N LEU A 313 1.55 -31.59 7.78
CA LEU A 313 1.37 -32.79 6.94
C LEU A 313 2.53 -32.93 5.94
#